data_AF-A0A0S4IP42-F1
#
_entry.id   AF-A0A0S4IP42-F1
#
_cell.length_a   1.000
_cell.length_b   1.000
_cell.length_c   1.000
_cell.angle_alpha   90.00
_cell.angle_beta   90.00
_cell.angle_gamma   90.00
#
_symmetry.space_group_name_H-M   'P 1'
#
loop_
_entity.id
_entity.type
_entity.pdbx_description
1 polymer ?
#
loop_
_entity_poly.entity_id
_entity_poly.type
_entity_poly.pdbx_seq_one_letter_code
_entity_poly.pdbx_strand_id
1 'polypeptide(L)'
;MLRSSTILRTATPASFAILGTTFPKPKRTGFGRLNKMRSKASDNTAWYDKGPVEWLPRPVRLSYDTIDQLRDWMMRETLDGRTEEFIKAREIHREWSQHPKMPVLGDVEPRFPHNLFKMNHRAGKRFLVRWHKANSPNNWMWMPKPSQGAVTPLHHSSPAHYPESWLSAVKQVR
;
A
#
# COMPACT_ATOMS: atom_id res chain seq x y z
N MET A 1 -53.44 30.45 -14.92
CA MET A 1 -53.71 29.44 -15.97
C MET A 1 -52.51 28.50 -16.06
N LEU A 2 -52.61 27.31 -15.45
CA LEU A 2 -51.55 26.31 -15.42
C LEU A 2 -51.52 25.56 -16.77
N ARG A 3 -50.43 25.70 -17.53
CA ARG A 3 -50.16 24.89 -18.72
C ARG A 3 -49.82 23.47 -18.28
N SER A 4 -50.82 22.60 -18.24
CA SER A 4 -50.62 21.16 -18.13
C SER A 4 -50.14 20.62 -19.47
N SER A 5 -48.89 20.18 -19.56
CA SER A 5 -48.38 19.43 -20.70
C SER A 5 -49.00 18.03 -20.69
N THR A 6 -50.15 17.88 -21.34
CA THR A 6 -50.76 16.58 -21.64
C THR A 6 -49.87 15.81 -22.62
N ILE A 7 -48.94 15.04 -22.08
CA ILE A 7 -48.24 13.99 -22.84
C ILE A 7 -49.32 12.96 -23.23
N LEU A 8 -49.68 12.92 -24.51
CA LEU A 8 -50.56 11.90 -25.08
C LEU A 8 -49.95 10.51 -24.83
N ARG A 9 -50.55 9.75 -23.90
CA ARG A 9 -50.24 8.33 -23.71
C ARG A 9 -50.97 7.53 -24.79
N THR A 10 -50.39 7.43 -25.97
CA THR A 10 -50.83 6.47 -27.00
C THR A 10 -50.34 5.06 -26.67
N ALA A 11 -51.11 4.04 -27.02
CA ALA A 11 -50.74 2.64 -26.80
C ALA A 11 -49.44 2.29 -27.56
N THR A 12 -48.51 1.59 -26.91
CA THR A 12 -47.31 1.05 -27.56
C THR A 12 -47.74 0.11 -28.69
N PRO A 13 -47.27 0.31 -29.95
CA PRO A 13 -47.65 -0.54 -31.07
C PRO A 13 -47.10 -1.96 -30.88
N ALA A 14 -47.76 -2.95 -31.48
CA ALA A 14 -47.37 -4.35 -31.39
C ALA A 14 -46.01 -4.66 -32.06
N SER A 15 -45.60 -3.85 -33.04
CA SER A 15 -44.32 -3.97 -33.73
C SER A 15 -43.85 -2.61 -34.25
N PHE A 16 -42.57 -2.54 -34.61
CA PHE A 16 -41.98 -1.36 -35.22
C PHE A 16 -41.34 -1.75 -36.56
N ALA A 17 -41.76 -1.11 -37.65
CA ALA A 17 -41.26 -1.42 -39.00
C ALA A 17 -39.80 -0.99 -39.23
N ILE A 18 -39.33 0.03 -38.50
CA ILE A 18 -38.00 0.63 -38.68
C ILE A 18 -37.13 0.47 -37.42
N LEU A 19 -37.73 0.35 -36.22
CA LEU A 19 -36.99 0.18 -34.99
C LEU A 19 -36.54 -1.28 -34.85
N GLY A 20 -35.22 -1.50 -34.78
CA GLY A 20 -34.63 -2.85 -34.64
C GLY A 20 -34.25 -3.53 -35.95
N THR A 21 -34.51 -2.90 -37.11
CA THR A 21 -34.05 -3.41 -38.42
C THR A 21 -32.60 -3.04 -38.74
N THR A 22 -32.04 -2.04 -38.06
CA THR A 22 -30.63 -1.64 -38.21
C THR A 22 -29.68 -2.67 -37.59
N PHE A 23 -28.50 -2.86 -38.20
CA PHE A 23 -27.48 -3.77 -37.68
C PHE A 23 -27.07 -3.40 -36.23
N PRO A 24 -27.13 -4.36 -35.27
CA PRO A 24 -26.83 -4.07 -33.87
C PRO A 24 -25.35 -3.73 -33.70
N LYS A 25 -25.07 -2.75 -32.83
CA LYS A 25 -23.68 -2.38 -32.51
C LYS A 25 -22.94 -3.57 -31.89
N PRO A 26 -21.69 -3.85 -32.30
CA PRO A 26 -20.93 -4.97 -31.74
C PRO A 26 -20.61 -4.73 -30.26
N LYS A 27 -20.65 -5.81 -29.46
CA LYS A 27 -20.16 -5.77 -28.08
C LYS A 27 -18.64 -5.64 -28.09
N ARG A 28 -18.09 -4.90 -27.13
CA ARG A 28 -16.63 -4.79 -26.95
C ARG A 28 -16.04 -6.14 -26.53
N THR A 29 -14.87 -6.47 -27.06
CA THR A 29 -14.13 -7.71 -26.73
C THR A 29 -13.10 -7.51 -25.62
N GLY A 30 -12.70 -6.26 -25.34
CA GLY A 30 -11.72 -5.93 -24.32
C GLY A 30 -12.00 -4.61 -23.59
N PHE A 31 -10.99 -4.18 -22.84
CA PHE A 31 -11.07 -3.05 -21.90
C PHE A 31 -9.97 -2.02 -22.19
N GLY A 32 -10.01 -0.89 -21.48
CA GLY A 32 -8.95 0.13 -21.50
C GLY A 32 -8.73 0.77 -22.87
N ARG A 33 -7.49 1.16 -23.15
CA ARG A 33 -7.13 1.89 -24.38
C ARG A 33 -7.60 1.13 -25.63
N LEU A 34 -8.42 1.80 -26.45
CA LEU A 34 -9.02 1.27 -27.68
C LEU A 34 -9.87 0.00 -27.48
N ASN A 35 -10.32 -0.32 -26.26
CA ASN A 35 -11.05 -1.55 -25.92
C ASN A 35 -10.30 -2.86 -26.27
N LYS A 36 -8.95 -2.83 -26.31
CA LYS A 36 -8.12 -3.98 -26.73
C LYS A 36 -7.30 -4.61 -25.61
N MET A 37 -7.37 -4.11 -24.38
CA MET A 37 -6.65 -4.71 -23.25
C MET A 37 -7.39 -5.95 -22.74
N ARG A 38 -6.64 -7.05 -22.55
CA ARG A 38 -7.10 -8.26 -21.88
C ARG A 38 -7.20 -8.03 -20.36
N SER A 39 -8.18 -8.63 -19.72
CA SER A 39 -8.24 -8.75 -18.27
C SER A 39 -7.27 -9.84 -17.81
N LYS A 40 -6.17 -9.44 -17.18
CA LYS A 40 -5.16 -10.34 -16.61
C LYS A 40 -4.49 -9.68 -15.39
N ALA A 41 -3.82 -10.48 -14.57
CA ALA A 41 -2.95 -9.94 -13.53
C ALA A 41 -1.95 -8.94 -14.13
N SER A 42 -1.73 -7.83 -13.44
CA SER A 42 -0.94 -6.71 -13.92
C SER A 42 0.22 -6.41 -12.98
N ASP A 43 1.16 -5.57 -13.42
CA ASP A 43 2.27 -5.15 -12.56
C ASP A 43 1.76 -4.43 -11.29
N ASN A 44 0.58 -3.79 -11.35
CA ASN A 44 -0.09 -3.08 -10.25
C ASN A 44 -0.82 -4.01 -9.25
N THR A 45 -0.85 -5.33 -9.47
CA THR A 45 -1.42 -6.27 -8.51
C THR A 45 -0.56 -6.28 -7.24
N ALA A 46 -1.14 -6.02 -6.07
CA ALA A 46 -0.40 -6.06 -4.81
C ALA A 46 -0.10 -7.50 -4.38
N TRP A 47 1.03 -7.69 -3.69
CA TRP A 47 1.41 -8.92 -3.00
C TRP A 47 1.19 -8.72 -1.50
N TYR A 48 0.37 -9.57 -0.89
CA TYR A 48 -0.05 -9.47 0.51
C TYR A 48 0.67 -10.47 1.43
N ASP A 49 1.56 -11.28 0.86
CA ASP A 49 2.28 -12.39 1.48
C ASP A 49 3.72 -12.02 1.89
N LYS A 50 4.16 -10.76 1.69
CA LYS A 50 5.57 -10.34 1.80
C LYS A 50 5.84 -9.31 2.91
N GLY A 51 5.24 -9.52 4.07
CA GLY A 51 5.40 -8.68 5.25
C GLY A 51 4.13 -7.90 5.60
N PRO A 52 4.23 -6.94 6.54
CA PRO A 52 3.05 -6.24 7.07
C PRO A 52 2.43 -5.24 6.07
N VAL A 53 3.21 -4.73 5.12
CA VAL A 53 2.76 -3.79 4.08
C VAL A 53 2.61 -4.53 2.77
N GLU A 54 1.51 -4.32 2.05
CA GLU A 54 1.34 -4.88 0.72
C GLU A 54 2.37 -4.31 -0.27
N TRP A 55 2.82 -5.13 -1.22
CA TRP A 55 3.92 -4.74 -2.11
C TRP A 55 3.52 -4.75 -3.60
N LEU A 56 3.74 -3.68 -4.37
CA LEU A 56 4.17 -2.34 -3.93
C LEU A 56 3.09 -1.65 -3.09
N PRO A 57 3.46 -0.76 -2.15
CA PRO A 57 2.51 -0.10 -1.27
C PRO A 57 1.54 0.76 -2.08
N ARG A 58 0.26 0.73 -1.71
CA ARG A 58 -0.72 1.64 -2.31
C ARG A 58 -0.49 3.07 -1.79
N PRO A 59 -0.99 4.09 -2.51
CA PRO A 59 -0.93 5.46 -2.02
C PRO A 59 -1.69 5.59 -0.69
N VAL A 60 -0.99 6.05 0.35
CA VAL A 60 -1.54 6.35 1.69
C VAL A 60 -1.35 7.84 1.97
N ARG A 61 -2.32 8.46 2.65
CA ARG A 61 -2.26 9.88 3.03
C ARG A 61 -2.51 10.02 4.52
N LEU A 62 -1.50 10.52 5.23
CA LEU A 62 -1.65 10.96 6.62
C LEU A 62 -2.09 12.43 6.63
N SER A 63 -3.06 12.76 7.47
CA SER A 63 -3.69 14.09 7.56
C SER A 63 -3.64 14.63 8.98
N TYR A 64 -3.88 15.93 9.15
CA TYR A 64 -3.97 16.52 10.50
C TYR A 64 -5.11 15.91 11.33
N ASP A 65 -6.27 15.66 10.71
CA ASP A 65 -7.39 14.98 11.37
C ASP A 65 -6.98 13.60 11.94
N THR A 66 -6.23 12.82 11.17
CA THR A 66 -5.71 11.53 11.66
C THR A 66 -4.66 11.67 12.76
N ILE A 67 -3.94 12.79 12.83
CA ILE A 67 -2.96 13.07 13.89
C ILE A 67 -3.68 13.46 15.18
N ASP A 68 -4.74 14.26 15.10
CA ASP A 68 -5.56 14.63 16.24
C ASP A 68 -6.26 13.40 16.84
N GLN A 69 -6.84 12.54 15.99
CA GLN A 69 -7.41 11.26 16.41
C GLN A 69 -6.36 10.34 17.08
N LEU A 70 -5.14 10.28 16.53
CA LEU A 70 -4.06 9.50 17.12
C LEU A 70 -3.67 10.06 18.50
N ARG A 71 -3.57 11.37 18.64
CA ARG A 71 -3.25 12.03 19.91
C ARG A 71 -4.30 11.73 20.98
N ASP A 72 -5.59 11.85 20.63
CA ASP A 72 -6.69 11.58 21.55
C ASP A 72 -6.72 10.10 21.98
N TRP A 73 -6.44 9.19 21.03
CA TRP A 73 -6.28 7.76 21.31
C TRP A 73 -5.10 7.50 22.27
N MET A 74 -3.93 8.10 22.00
CA MET A 74 -2.75 7.95 22.86
C MET A 74 -3.01 8.45 24.29
N MET A 75 -3.70 9.59 24.43
CA MET A 75 -4.06 10.14 25.74
C MET A 75 -4.97 9.16 26.50
N ARG A 76 -6.01 8.63 25.84
CA ARG A 76 -6.94 7.68 26.46
C ARG A 76 -6.25 6.40 26.92
N GLU A 77 -5.44 5.78 26.06
CA GLU A 77 -4.70 4.55 26.40
C GLU A 77 -3.72 4.78 27.56
N THR A 78 -3.11 5.97 27.61
CA THR A 78 -2.22 6.35 28.72
C THR A 78 -2.96 6.49 30.04
N LEU A 79 -4.12 7.15 30.04
CA LEU A 79 -4.94 7.33 31.25
C LEU A 79 -5.56 6.02 31.75
N ASP A 80 -5.93 5.13 30.81
CA ASP A 80 -6.47 3.80 31.12
C ASP A 80 -5.37 2.78 31.52
N GLY A 81 -4.10 3.20 31.52
CA GLY A 81 -2.95 2.35 31.89
C GLY A 81 -2.69 1.20 30.92
N ARG A 82 -3.16 1.29 29.67
CA ARG A 82 -2.99 0.25 28.65
C ARG A 82 -1.70 0.47 27.87
N THR A 83 -0.76 -0.47 28.02
CA THR A 83 0.59 -0.32 27.46
C THR A 83 0.90 -1.26 26.30
N GLU A 84 0.03 -2.23 26.00
CA GLU A 84 0.27 -3.27 25.00
C GLU A 84 0.48 -2.71 23.58
N GLU A 85 -0.34 -1.76 23.14
CA GLU A 85 -0.23 -1.18 21.80
C GLU A 85 1.01 -0.28 21.66
N PHE A 86 1.40 0.42 22.73
CA PHE A 86 2.67 1.16 22.75
C PHE A 86 3.87 0.22 22.63
N ILE A 87 3.82 -0.94 23.29
CA ILE A 87 4.86 -1.97 23.18
C ILE A 87 4.93 -2.50 21.75
N LYS A 88 3.80 -2.88 21.13
CA LYS A 88 3.75 -3.33 19.73
C LYS A 88 4.30 -2.29 18.76
N ALA A 89 3.92 -1.01 18.92
CA ALA A 89 4.42 0.07 18.08
C ALA A 89 5.95 0.24 18.22
N ARG A 90 6.48 0.14 19.44
CA ARG A 90 7.92 0.18 19.71
C ARG A 90 8.66 -1.03 19.16
N GLU A 91 8.06 -2.22 19.19
CA GLU A 91 8.63 -3.44 18.60
C GLU A 91 8.73 -3.33 17.07
N ILE A 92 7.67 -2.87 16.40
CA ILE A 92 7.67 -2.60 14.96
C ILE A 92 8.73 -1.55 14.63
N HIS A 93 8.80 -0.46 15.39
CA HIS A 93 9.82 0.57 15.22
C HIS A 93 11.22 -0.03 15.34
N ARG A 94 11.53 -0.72 16.45
CA ARG A 94 12.84 -1.36 16.68
C ARG A 94 13.23 -2.33 15.56
N GLU A 95 12.28 -3.10 15.04
CA GLU A 95 12.53 -4.07 13.98
C GLU A 95 12.94 -3.41 12.66
N TRP A 96 12.27 -2.32 12.28
CA TRP A 96 12.37 -1.72 10.94
C TRP A 96 13.13 -0.38 10.91
N SER A 97 13.62 0.14 12.04
CA SER A 97 14.34 1.42 12.14
C SER A 97 15.86 1.31 12.20
N GLN A 98 16.43 0.11 12.06
CA GLN A 98 17.87 -0.06 12.19
C GLN A 98 18.65 0.66 11.08
N HIS A 99 19.87 1.12 11.40
CA HIS A 99 20.74 1.78 10.44
C HIS A 99 21.14 0.77 9.34
N PRO A 100 20.82 1.04 8.05
CA PRO A 100 21.28 0.20 6.96
C PRO A 100 22.81 0.12 6.87
N LYS A 101 23.32 -1.04 6.47
CA LYS A 101 24.74 -1.28 6.21
C LYS A 101 25.17 -0.53 4.95
N MET A 102 26.40 -0.03 4.96
CA MET A 102 27.01 0.54 3.76
C MET A 102 27.16 -0.54 2.67
N PRO A 103 26.73 -0.28 1.43
CA PRO A 103 26.91 -1.24 0.34
C PRO A 103 28.39 -1.40 -0.04
N VAL A 104 28.73 -2.56 -0.61
CA VAL A 104 30.07 -2.81 -1.14
C VAL A 104 30.27 -2.01 -2.44
N LEU A 105 31.50 -1.57 -2.71
CA LEU A 105 31.82 -0.89 -3.97
C LEU A 105 31.43 -1.77 -5.17
N GLY A 106 30.68 -1.18 -6.09
CA GLY A 106 30.16 -1.87 -7.28
C GLY A 106 28.75 -2.46 -7.10
N ASP A 107 28.21 -2.54 -5.88
CA ASP A 107 26.81 -2.90 -5.64
C ASP A 107 25.91 -1.70 -5.91
N VAL A 108 25.20 -1.74 -7.04
CA VAL A 108 24.32 -0.66 -7.53
C VAL A 108 23.07 -1.28 -8.15
N GLU A 109 21.93 -0.62 -7.97
CA GLU A 109 20.70 -1.04 -8.63
C GLU A 109 20.84 -1.05 -10.16
N PRO A 110 20.40 -2.12 -10.85
CA PRO A 110 20.54 -2.22 -12.30
C PRO A 110 19.67 -1.19 -13.01
N ARG A 111 20.26 -0.52 -14.01
CA ARG A 111 19.53 0.39 -14.90
C ARG A 111 18.89 -0.36 -16.06
N PHE A 112 17.86 0.24 -16.66
CA PHE A 112 17.27 -0.30 -17.88
C PHE A 112 18.25 -0.13 -19.06
N PRO A 113 18.61 -1.21 -19.79
CA PRO A 113 19.62 -1.10 -20.84
C PRO A 113 19.20 -0.17 -21.98
N HIS A 114 20.15 0.66 -22.44
CA HIS A 114 19.96 1.52 -23.60
C HIS A 114 19.84 0.70 -24.89
N ASN A 115 19.32 1.33 -25.95
CA ASN A 115 19.20 0.77 -27.30
C ASN A 115 18.34 -0.51 -27.44
N LEU A 116 17.63 -0.95 -26.39
CA LEU A 116 16.63 -2.02 -26.50
C LEU A 116 15.28 -1.52 -27.03
N PHE A 117 14.84 -0.35 -26.56
CA PHE A 117 13.60 0.30 -26.99
C PHE A 117 13.81 1.80 -27.12
N LYS A 118 12.93 2.47 -27.88
CA LYS A 118 12.85 3.93 -27.87
C LYS A 118 12.60 4.46 -26.46
N MET A 119 13.13 5.64 -26.15
CA MET A 119 13.04 6.26 -24.81
C MET A 119 11.61 6.36 -24.27
N ASN A 120 10.63 6.64 -25.14
CA ASN A 120 9.22 6.80 -24.75
C ASN A 120 8.45 5.46 -24.60
N HIS A 121 9.12 4.33 -24.73
CA HIS A 121 8.48 3.02 -24.66
C HIS A 121 8.16 2.61 -23.22
N ARG A 122 7.06 1.85 -23.02
CA ARG A 122 6.63 1.41 -21.67
C ARG A 122 7.60 0.46 -20.96
N ALA A 123 8.56 -0.11 -21.69
CA ALA A 123 9.49 -1.11 -21.15
C ALA A 123 10.32 -0.58 -19.99
N GLY A 124 10.79 0.68 -20.04
CA GLY A 124 11.59 1.27 -18.97
C GLY A 124 10.85 1.28 -17.62
N LYS A 125 9.61 1.80 -17.60
CA LYS A 125 8.79 1.78 -16.37
C LYS A 125 8.41 0.36 -15.92
N ARG A 126 8.14 -0.55 -16.85
CA ARG A 126 7.83 -1.96 -16.51
C ARG A 126 9.01 -2.66 -15.86
N PHE A 127 10.23 -2.43 -16.36
CA PHE A 127 11.45 -2.95 -15.76
C PHE A 127 11.58 -2.48 -14.32
N LEU A 128 11.49 -1.16 -14.09
CA LEU A 128 11.61 -0.58 -12.75
C LEU A 128 10.61 -1.18 -11.76
N VAL A 129 9.31 -1.21 -12.13
CA VAL A 129 8.27 -1.77 -11.26
C VAL A 129 8.52 -3.24 -10.96
N ARG A 130 8.92 -4.04 -11.94
CA ARG A 130 9.15 -5.49 -11.75
C ARG A 130 10.38 -5.77 -10.92
N TRP A 131 11.42 -4.94 -11.03
CA TRP A 131 12.62 -5.05 -10.21
C TRP A 131 12.29 -4.75 -8.73
N HIS A 132 11.68 -3.60 -8.42
CA HIS A 132 11.31 -3.29 -7.04
C HIS A 132 10.27 -4.26 -6.47
N LYS A 133 9.34 -4.75 -7.30
CA LYS A 133 8.35 -5.74 -6.85
C LYS A 133 9.01 -7.05 -6.40
N ALA A 134 10.05 -7.50 -7.09
CA ALA A 134 10.82 -8.68 -6.68
C ALA A 134 11.61 -8.47 -5.37
N ASN A 135 12.11 -7.24 -5.16
CA ASN A 135 12.90 -6.86 -3.99
C ASN A 135 12.02 -6.23 -2.90
N SER A 136 11.14 -7.03 -2.29
CA SER A 136 10.31 -6.61 -1.15
C SER A 136 11.15 -6.33 0.11
N PRO A 137 10.64 -5.57 1.10
CA PRO A 137 11.37 -5.24 2.34
C PRO A 137 11.86 -6.46 3.15
N ASN A 138 11.22 -7.62 3.00
CA ASN A 138 11.71 -8.88 3.58
C ASN A 138 13.02 -9.38 2.94
N ASN A 139 13.30 -9.01 1.70
CA ASN A 139 14.48 -9.41 0.93
C ASN A 139 15.62 -8.38 1.02
N TRP A 140 15.43 -7.26 1.74
CA TRP A 140 16.47 -6.24 1.90
C TRP A 140 17.51 -6.70 2.92
N MET A 141 18.59 -7.28 2.41
CA MET A 141 19.71 -7.81 3.22
C MET A 141 20.62 -6.71 3.78
N TRP A 142 20.56 -5.50 3.18
CA TRP A 142 21.33 -4.35 3.61
C TRP A 142 20.80 -3.73 4.92
N MET A 143 19.57 -4.05 5.35
CA MET A 143 19.01 -3.57 6.61
C MET A 143 19.08 -4.68 7.68
N PRO A 144 19.89 -4.52 8.74
CA PRO A 144 20.04 -5.55 9.76
C PRO A 144 18.84 -5.56 10.72
N LYS A 145 18.03 -6.62 10.66
CA LYS A 145 16.84 -6.73 11.52
C LYS A 145 17.14 -7.46 12.82
N PRO A 146 16.58 -7.02 13.96
CA PRO A 146 16.66 -7.75 15.23
C PRO A 146 16.16 -9.18 15.14
N SER A 147 15.07 -9.44 14.42
CA SER A 147 14.56 -10.80 14.16
C SER A 147 15.56 -11.73 13.46
N GLN A 148 16.59 -11.17 12.81
CA GLN A 148 17.67 -11.88 12.13
C GLN A 148 18.96 -11.94 12.97
N GLY A 149 18.89 -11.60 14.26
CA GLY A 149 20.01 -11.65 15.19
C GLY A 149 20.88 -10.39 15.22
N ALA A 150 20.41 -9.27 14.66
CA ALA A 150 21.12 -7.99 14.77
C ALA A 150 21.06 -7.41 16.19
N VAL A 151 22.19 -6.91 16.69
CA VAL A 151 22.26 -6.17 17.96
C VAL A 151 21.73 -4.75 17.78
N THR A 152 20.87 -4.29 18.69
CA THR A 152 20.25 -2.96 18.66
C THR A 152 20.71 -2.07 19.82
N PRO A 153 21.86 -1.38 19.71
CA PRO A 153 22.42 -0.62 20.83
C PRO A 153 21.60 0.62 21.22
N LEU A 154 20.83 1.19 20.29
CA LEU A 154 20.08 2.44 20.50
C LEU A 154 18.64 2.22 21.02
N HIS A 155 18.19 0.97 21.15
CA HIS A 155 16.81 0.66 21.52
C HIS A 155 16.75 -0.21 22.76
N HIS A 156 15.67 -0.06 23.53
CA HIS A 156 15.37 -0.96 24.63
C HIS A 156 15.04 -2.37 24.12
N SER A 157 15.55 -3.39 24.82
CA SER A 157 15.44 -4.80 24.44
C SER A 157 14.15 -5.45 24.92
N SER A 158 13.57 -5.00 26.03
CA SER A 158 12.35 -5.58 26.60
C SER A 158 11.44 -4.51 27.22
N PRO A 159 10.14 -4.82 27.39
CA PRO A 159 9.18 -3.89 27.98
C PRO A 159 9.56 -3.39 29.39
N ALA A 160 10.31 -4.19 30.15
CA ALA A 160 10.75 -3.88 31.50
C ALA A 160 11.69 -2.65 31.58
N HIS A 161 12.33 -2.27 30.46
CA HIS A 161 13.24 -1.12 30.41
C HIS A 161 12.52 0.20 30.08
N TYR A 162 11.23 0.17 29.78
CA TYR A 162 10.44 1.38 29.52
C TYR A 162 9.98 2.06 30.82
N PRO A 163 9.73 3.38 30.80
CA PRO A 163 9.45 4.16 32.00
C PRO A 163 8.21 3.69 32.78
N GLU A 164 7.20 3.12 32.13
CA GLU A 164 6.03 2.57 32.83
C GLU A 164 6.38 1.41 33.79
N SER A 165 7.52 0.74 33.61
CA SER A 165 8.00 -0.35 34.48
C SER A 165 8.84 0.12 35.67
N TRP A 166 8.89 1.43 35.94
CA TRP A 166 9.78 2.05 36.95
C TRP A 166 9.67 1.45 38.36
N LEU A 167 8.46 1.07 38.81
CA LEU A 167 8.25 0.46 40.13
C LEU A 167 9.00 -0.86 40.29
N SER A 168 9.09 -1.66 39.23
CA SER A 168 9.82 -2.93 39.22
C SER A 168 11.33 -2.70 39.27
N ALA A 169 11.83 -1.64 38.61
CA ALA A 169 13.24 -1.28 38.63
C ALA A 169 13.70 -0.84 40.03
N VAL A 170 12.87 -0.12 40.79
CA VAL A 170 13.18 0.32 42.16
C VAL A 170 13.34 -0.86 43.13
N LYS A 171 12.60 -1.97 42.93
CA LYS A 171 12.67 -3.16 43.79
C LYS A 171 13.94 -3.99 43.59
N GLN A 172 14.62 -3.88 42.45
CA GLN A 172 15.85 -4.64 42.16
C GLN A 172 17.12 -4.00 42.73
N VAL A 173 17.05 -2.72 43.14
CA VAL A 173 18.20 -1.95 43.64
C VAL A 173 18.30 -1.98 45.18
N ARG A 174 17.32 -2.54 45.87
CA ARG A 174 17.32 -2.76 47.32
C ARG A 174 17.65 -4.21 47.65
#